data_AF-A0AAX3NVA6-F1
#
_entry.id   AF-A0AAX3NVA6-F1
#
_cell.length_a   1.000
_cell.length_b   1.000
_cell.length_c   1.000
_cell.angle_alpha   90.00
_cell.angle_beta   90.00
_cell.angle_gamma   90.00
#
_symmetry.space_group_name_H-M   'P 1'
#
loop_
_entity.id
_entity.type
_entity.pdbx_description
1 polymer ?
#
loop_
_entity_poly.entity_id
_entity_poly.type
_entity_poly.pdbx_seq_one_letter_code
_entity_poly.pdbx_strand_id
1 'polypeptide(L)'
;MMFEIGEIIAISTSDVISLVAGFIAVVAVWYARKSAKEAERANNMGRLNALLSFRAHYLELMQNQAQMAEVLRHSPSGMEAVLVRQVDLDSKLRQVTTELEQYYARLVKDEI
;
A
#
# COMPACT_ATOMS: atom_id res chain seq x y z
N MET A 1 -23.84 70.82 0.00
CA MET A 1 -22.53 70.16 0.03
C MET A 1 -22.81 68.68 0.22
N MET A 2 -22.79 67.91 -0.87
CA MET A 2 -23.07 66.47 -0.85
C MET A 2 -21.86 65.75 -0.23
N PHE A 3 -22.10 65.03 0.85
CA PHE A 3 -21.20 63.99 1.32
C PHE A 3 -21.74 62.65 0.80
N GLU A 4 -21.21 62.20 -0.34
CA GLU A 4 -21.31 60.80 -0.72
C GLU A 4 -20.33 60.01 0.15
N ILE A 5 -20.87 59.42 1.22
CA ILE A 5 -20.16 58.42 2.01
C ILE A 5 -20.62 57.06 1.46
N GLY A 6 -19.63 56.30 0.98
CA GLY A 6 -19.79 55.14 0.13
C GLY A 6 -20.83 54.12 0.59
N GLU A 7 -21.39 53.45 -0.41
CA GLU A 7 -22.28 52.30 -0.34
C GLU A 7 -21.77 51.29 0.72
N ILE A 8 -22.39 51.32 1.90
CA ILE A 8 -22.15 50.32 2.94
C ILE A 8 -22.82 49.04 2.43
N ILE A 9 -22.02 48.12 1.90
CA ILE A 9 -22.50 46.81 1.47
C ILE A 9 -23.21 46.15 2.66
N ALA A 10 -24.54 46.10 2.61
CA ALA A 10 -25.35 45.39 3.60
C ALA A 10 -25.20 43.88 3.35
N ILE A 11 -24.11 43.31 3.86
CA ILE A 11 -23.82 41.88 3.74
C ILE A 11 -24.87 41.12 4.56
N SER A 12 -25.69 40.31 3.89
CA SER A 12 -26.66 39.44 4.55
C SER A 12 -25.93 38.29 5.27
N THR A 13 -26.50 37.79 6.37
CA THR A 13 -25.97 36.60 7.07
C THR A 13 -25.89 35.39 6.14
N SER A 14 -26.79 35.29 5.15
CA SER A 14 -26.74 34.26 4.11
C SER A 14 -25.47 34.33 3.25
N ASP A 15 -24.99 35.53 2.96
CA ASP A 15 -23.84 35.76 2.10
C ASP A 15 -22.55 35.40 2.83
N VAL A 16 -22.48 35.74 4.12
CA VAL A 16 -21.37 35.31 5.01
C VAL A 16 -21.33 33.78 5.11
N ILE A 17 -22.48 33.14 5.33
CA ILE A 17 -22.55 31.67 5.43
C ILE A 17 -22.13 31.02 4.10
N SER A 18 -22.59 31.54 2.97
CA SER A 18 -22.23 31.05 1.64
C SER A 18 -20.73 31.18 1.37
N LEU A 19 -20.12 32.31 1.73
CA LEU A 19 -18.69 32.54 1.55
C LEU A 19 -17.84 31.60 2.41
N VAL A 20 -18.23 31.39 3.67
CA VAL A 20 -17.56 30.45 4.58
C VAL A 20 -17.74 29.01 4.10
N ALA A 21 -18.94 28.62 3.66
CA ALA A 21 -19.21 27.29 3.12
C ALA A 21 -18.39 27.01 1.85
N GLY A 22 -18.29 28.00 0.95
CA GLY A 22 -17.44 27.91 -0.23
C GLY A 22 -15.97 27.73 0.12
N PHE A 23 -15.46 28.46 1.11
CA PHE A 23 -14.09 28.30 1.59
C PHE A 23 -13.83 26.91 2.18
N ILE A 24 -14.74 26.42 3.03
CA ILE A 24 -14.66 25.06 3.59
C ILE A 24 -14.67 24.01 2.48
N ALA A 25 -15.53 24.16 1.47
CA ALA A 25 -15.61 23.24 0.34
C ALA A 25 -14.28 23.18 -0.45
N VAL A 26 -13.65 24.33 -0.70
CA VAL A 26 -12.34 24.37 -1.39
C VAL A 26 -11.26 23.66 -0.57
N VAL A 27 -11.18 23.94 0.73
CA VAL A 27 -10.22 23.29 1.64
C VAL A 27 -10.48 21.78 1.72
N ALA A 28 -11.74 21.37 1.80
CA ALA A 28 -12.14 19.97 1.84
C ALA A 28 -11.74 19.22 0.56
N VAL A 29 -11.97 19.81 -0.62
CA VAL A 29 -11.54 19.22 -1.90
C VAL A 29 -10.03 19.09 -1.98
N TRP A 30 -9.30 20.11 -1.51
CA TRP A 30 -7.84 20.08 -1.48
C TRP A 30 -7.31 18.98 -0.55
N TYR A 31 -7.86 18.87 0.65
CA TYR A 31 -7.53 17.80 1.60
C TYR A 31 -7.90 16.42 1.07
N ALA A 32 -9.07 16.25 0.46
CA ALA A 32 -9.50 14.99 -0.13
C ALA A 32 -8.54 14.53 -1.24
N ARG A 33 -8.08 15.45 -2.10
CA ARG A 33 -7.07 15.15 -3.13
C ARG A 33 -5.73 14.71 -2.53
N LYS A 34 -5.28 15.38 -1.46
CA LYS A 34 -4.03 15.02 -0.77
C LYS A 34 -4.15 13.66 -0.08
N SER A 35 -5.26 13.45 0.63
CA SER A 35 -5.56 12.20 1.32
C SER A 35 -5.68 11.03 0.35
N ALA A 36 -6.28 11.21 -0.83
CA ALA A 36 -6.34 10.16 -1.85
C ALA A 36 -4.94 9.73 -2.32
N LYS A 37 -4.05 10.71 -2.58
CA LYS A 37 -2.65 10.43 -2.98
C LYS A 37 -1.87 9.73 -1.87
N GLU A 38 -2.05 10.15 -0.63
CA GLU A 38 -1.39 9.53 0.52
C GLU A 38 -1.93 8.11 0.79
N ALA A 39 -3.24 7.89 0.65
CA ALA A 39 -3.86 6.57 0.77
C ALA A 39 -3.37 5.61 -0.32
N GLU A 40 -3.21 6.08 -1.56
CA GLU A 40 -2.65 5.29 -2.65
C GLU A 40 -1.19 4.90 -2.36
N ARG A 41 -0.37 5.85 -1.92
CA ARG A 41 1.02 5.58 -1.49
C ARG A 41 1.07 4.60 -0.32
N ALA A 42 0.22 4.77 0.69
CA ALA A 42 0.15 3.87 1.83
C ALA A 42 -0.32 2.45 1.45
N ASN A 43 -1.28 2.32 0.53
CA ASN A 43 -1.72 1.02 0.01
C ASN A 43 -0.61 0.31 -0.77
N ASN A 44 0.10 1.04 -1.64
CA ASN A 44 1.24 0.49 -2.39
C ASN A 44 2.36 0.01 -1.45
N MET A 45 2.69 0.79 -0.41
CA MET A 45 3.66 0.39 0.62
C MET A 45 3.16 -0.79 1.45
N GLY A 46 1.86 -0.84 1.79
CA GLY A 46 1.23 -1.96 2.48
C GLY A 46 1.31 -3.26 1.68
N ARG A 47 1.03 -3.20 0.37
CA ARG A 47 1.17 -4.35 -0.53
C ARG A 47 2.62 -4.82 -0.65
N LEU A 48 3.57 -3.89 -0.77
CA LEU A 48 4.99 -4.21 -0.81
C LEU A 48 5.45 -4.89 0.49
N ASN A 49 5.03 -4.36 1.64
CA ASN A 49 5.36 -4.94 2.94
C ASN A 49 4.73 -6.33 3.14
N ALA A 50 3.49 -6.53 2.69
CA ALA A 50 2.85 -7.85 2.70
C ALA A 50 3.63 -8.87 1.86
N LEU A 51 4.06 -8.49 0.66
CA LEU A 51 4.87 -9.34 -0.21
C LEU A 51 6.25 -9.67 0.39
N LEU A 52 6.90 -8.69 1.03
CA LEU A 52 8.17 -8.91 1.76
C LEU A 52 7.97 -9.85 2.96
N SER A 53 6.88 -9.69 3.71
CA SER A 53 6.52 -10.57 4.81
C SER A 53 6.27 -12.00 4.33
N PHE A 54 5.59 -12.18 3.19
CA PHE A 54 5.42 -13.50 2.58
C PHE A 54 6.76 -14.11 2.18
N ARG A 55 7.66 -13.34 1.56
CA ARG A 55 9.00 -13.82 1.21
C ARG A 55 9.78 -14.28 2.44
N ALA A 56 9.77 -13.51 3.52
CA ALA A 56 10.42 -13.89 4.77
C ALA A 56 9.83 -15.18 5.36
N HIS A 57 8.50 -15.29 5.38
CA HIS A 57 7.80 -16.47 5.86
C HIS A 57 8.13 -17.73 5.05
N TYR A 58 8.17 -17.63 3.72
CA TYR A 58 8.53 -18.77 2.88
C TYR A 58 9.98 -19.22 3.08
N LEU A 59 10.92 -18.29 3.29
CA LEU A 59 12.31 -18.62 3.62
C LEU A 59 12.42 -19.35 4.97
N GLU A 60 11.67 -18.92 5.97
CA GLU A 60 11.60 -19.60 7.27
C GLU A 60 11.01 -21.02 7.14
N LEU A 61 9.98 -21.18 6.31
CA LEU A 61 9.38 -22.49 6.06
C LEU A 61 10.34 -23.43 5.33
N MET A 62 11.16 -22.91 4.41
CA MET A 62 12.23 -23.68 3.76
C MET A 62 13.34 -24.08 4.73
N GLN A 63 13.73 -23.21 5.67
CA GLN A 63 14.67 -23.56 6.75
C GLN A 63 14.11 -24.66 7.65
N ASN A 64 12.84 -24.57 8.04
CA ASN A 64 12.18 -25.61 8.84
C ASN A 64 12.10 -26.94 8.09
N GLN A 65 11.88 -26.93 6.77
CA GLN A 65 11.95 -28.14 5.97
C GLN A 65 13.36 -28.72 5.86
N ALA A 66 14.40 -27.88 5.76
CA ALA A 66 15.77 -28.35 5.77
C ALA A 66 16.11 -29.06 7.09
N GLN A 67 15.64 -28.54 8.22
CA GLN A 67 15.77 -29.22 9.52
C GLN A 67 14.97 -30.52 9.59
N MET A 68 13.74 -30.56 9.04
CA MET A 68 12.95 -31.78 8.96
C MET A 68 13.60 -32.84 8.06
N ALA A 69 14.23 -32.45 6.94
CA ALA A 69 15.01 -33.36 6.09
C ALA A 69 16.18 -34.00 6.87
N GLU A 70 16.83 -33.23 7.74
CA GLU A 70 17.94 -33.72 8.55
C GLU A 70 17.48 -34.72 9.62
N VAL A 71 16.32 -34.49 10.24
CA VAL A 71 15.69 -35.42 11.19
C VAL A 71 15.15 -36.68 10.50
N LEU A 72 14.56 -36.54 9.32
CA LEU A 72 13.92 -37.63 8.56
C LEU A 72 14.88 -38.36 7.61
N ARG A 73 16.18 -38.05 7.66
CA ARG A 73 17.22 -38.58 6.77
C ARG A 73 17.30 -40.11 6.72
N HIS A 74 16.79 -40.79 7.76
CA HIS A 74 16.76 -42.26 7.85
C HIS A 74 15.43 -42.90 7.37
N SER A 75 14.42 -42.11 7.01
CA SER A 75 13.13 -42.58 6.50
C SER A 75 12.96 -42.22 5.01
N PRO A 76 13.00 -43.20 4.09
CA PRO A 76 12.92 -42.95 2.65
C PRO A 76 11.63 -42.22 2.23
N SER A 77 10.49 -42.59 2.81
CA SER A 77 9.19 -41.97 2.51
C SER A 77 9.06 -40.56 3.09
N GLY A 78 9.69 -40.29 4.23
CA GLY A 78 9.75 -38.96 4.83
C GLY A 78 10.61 -38.00 4.01
N MET A 79 11.72 -38.49 3.47
CA MET A 79 12.64 -37.69 2.66
C MET A 79 12.05 -37.30 1.30
N GLU A 80 11.30 -38.19 0.67
CA GLU A 80 10.58 -37.91 -0.58
C GLU A 80 9.49 -36.84 -0.40
N ALA A 81 8.74 -36.90 0.70
CA ALA A 81 7.74 -35.89 1.05
C ALA A 81 8.37 -34.50 1.31
N VAL A 82 9.54 -34.46 1.94
CA VAL A 82 10.26 -33.19 2.18
C VAL A 82 10.78 -32.60 0.86
N LEU A 83 11.33 -33.43 -0.03
CA LEU A 83 11.81 -32.98 -1.35
C LEU A 83 10.67 -32.39 -2.21
N VAL A 84 9.54 -33.07 -2.29
CA VAL A 84 8.36 -32.56 -3.03
C VAL A 84 7.90 -31.22 -2.46
N ARG A 85 7.86 -31.09 -1.14
CA ARG A 85 7.41 -29.87 -0.46
C ARG A 85 8.42 -28.73 -0.58
N GLN A 86 9.71 -29.04 -0.68
CA GLN A 86 10.79 -28.07 -0.90
C GLN A 86 10.74 -27.52 -2.33
N VAL A 87 10.49 -28.37 -3.33
CA VAL A 87 10.29 -27.95 -4.72
C VAL A 87 9.05 -27.06 -4.88
N ASP A 88 7.94 -27.42 -4.22
CA ASP A 88 6.72 -26.59 -4.22
C ASP A 88 6.95 -25.22 -3.57
N LEU A 89 7.71 -25.17 -2.47
CA LEU A 89 8.07 -23.90 -1.83
C LEU A 89 9.01 -23.04 -2.68
N ASP A 90 10.02 -23.64 -3.33
CA ASP A 90 10.92 -22.89 -4.21
C ASP A 90 10.17 -22.30 -5.41
N SER A 91 9.22 -23.06 -5.97
CA SER A 91 8.32 -22.59 -7.02
C SER A 91 7.49 -21.37 -6.57
N LYS A 92 6.86 -21.47 -5.40
CA LYS A 92 6.08 -20.35 -4.81
C LYS A 92 6.95 -19.15 -4.49
N LEU A 93 8.17 -19.37 -3.99
CA LEU A 93 9.11 -18.30 -3.69
C LEU A 93 9.52 -17.55 -4.97
N ARG A 94 9.81 -18.27 -6.05
CA ARG A 94 10.12 -17.67 -7.36
C ARG A 94 8.94 -16.88 -7.92
N GLN A 95 7.72 -17.40 -7.76
CA GLN A 95 6.50 -16.71 -8.20
C GLN A 95 6.30 -15.40 -7.44
N VAL A 96 6.39 -15.42 -6.11
CA VAL A 96 6.30 -14.20 -5.27
C VAL A 96 7.43 -13.22 -5.59
N THR A 97 8.64 -13.70 -5.84
CA THR A 97 9.79 -12.86 -6.22
C THR A 97 9.56 -12.20 -7.58
N THR A 98 9.01 -12.93 -8.55
CA THR A 98 8.67 -12.39 -9.87
C THR A 98 7.57 -11.32 -9.77
N GLU A 99 6.54 -11.55 -8.95
CA GLU A 99 5.49 -10.55 -8.70
C GLU A 99 6.04 -9.31 -8.00
N LEU A 100 6.96 -9.47 -7.04
CA LEU A 100 7.69 -8.38 -6.39
C LEU A 100 8.50 -7.56 -7.38
N GLU A 101 9.27 -8.21 -8.26
CA GLU A 101 10.08 -7.53 -9.28
C GLU A 101 9.21 -6.78 -10.28
N GLN A 102 8.12 -7.39 -10.76
CA GLN A 102 7.18 -6.73 -11.66
C GLN A 102 6.50 -5.52 -10.98
N TYR A 103 6.11 -5.66 -9.71
CA TYR A 103 5.47 -4.59 -8.98
C TYR A 103 6.46 -3.46 -8.67
N TYR A 104 7.69 -3.79 -8.26
CA TYR A 104 8.78 -2.83 -8.07
C TYR A 104 9.12 -2.09 -9.37
N ALA A 105 9.24 -2.82 -10.48
CA ALA A 105 9.50 -2.23 -11.79
C ALA A 105 8.38 -1.27 -12.22
N ARG A 106 7.11 -1.61 -11.96
CA ARG A 106 5.98 -0.69 -12.20
C ARG A 106 6.07 0.55 -11.29
N LEU A 107 6.34 0.35 -10.00
CA LEU A 107 6.43 1.45 -9.03
C LEU A 107 7.59 2.42 -9.32
N VAL A 108 8.72 1.91 -9.81
CA VAL A 108 9.89 2.70 -10.21
C VAL A 108 9.68 3.38 -11.57
N LYS A 109 9.01 2.70 -12.51
CA LYS A 109 8.77 3.22 -13.87
C LYS A 109 7.64 4.25 -13.92
N ASP A 110 6.68 4.20 -13.00
CA ASP A 110 5.58 5.15 -12.94
C ASP A 110 5.91 6.48 -12.20
N GLU A 111 7.18 6.76 -11.85
CA GLU A 111 7.63 8.01 -11.19
C GLU A 111 6.55 8.66 -10.28
N ILE A 112 6.25 8.00 -9.16
CA ILE A 112 5.45 8.60 -8.07
C ILE A 112 6.19 9.78 -7.44
#